data_AF-A0A6L7LGT6-F1
#
_entry.id   AF-A0A6L7LGT6-F1
#
_cell.length_a   1.000
_cell.length_b   1.000
_cell.length_c   1.000
_cell.angle_alpha   90.00
_cell.angle_beta   90.00
_cell.angle_gamma   90.00
#
_symmetry.space_group_name_H-M   'P 1'
#
loop_
_entity.id
_entity.type
_entity.pdbx_description
1 polymer ?
#
loop_
_entity_poly.entity_id
_entity_poly.type
_entity_poly.pdbx_seq_one_letter_code
_entity_poly.pdbx_strand_id
1 'polypeptide(L)'
;MGEGPGYWPAAPDLVVEVMSPSDRLTPVAKKVRDWLEAGTRIVIVVNSRRRNVTVHKPDEEPTIPTEEDTLDGGDVVPGWEMPVKNIFN
;
A
#
# COMPACT_ATOMS: atom_id res chain seq x y z
N MET A 1 -28.51 3.04 14.58
CA MET A 1 -27.31 3.33 13.79
C MET A 1 -26.21 2.45 14.34
N GLY A 2 -25.58 1.63 13.52
CA GLY A 2 -24.58 0.66 13.98
C GLY A 2 -23.25 1.34 14.25
N GLU A 3 -22.90 1.50 15.52
CA GLU A 3 -21.56 1.91 15.92
C GLU A 3 -20.63 0.69 15.79
N GLY A 4 -19.87 0.64 14.70
CA GLY A 4 -18.64 -0.17 14.67
C GLY A 4 -17.63 0.44 15.64
N PRO A 5 -16.61 -0.32 16.09
CA PRO A 5 -15.61 0.22 17.00
C PRO A 5 -15.01 1.47 16.36
N GLY A 6 -14.92 2.54 17.16
CA GLY A 6 -14.54 3.87 16.70
C GLY A 6 -13.22 3.93 15.95
N TYR A 7 -12.98 5.09 15.32
CA TYR A 7 -11.74 5.46 14.63
C TYR A 7 -10.49 4.99 15.39
N TRP A 8 -9.62 4.22 14.73
CA TRP A 8 -8.34 3.82 15.29
C TRP A 8 -7.40 5.03 15.29
N PRO A 9 -6.92 5.50 16.45
CA PRO A 9 -6.25 6.80 16.55
C PRO A 9 -4.78 6.78 16.12
N ALA A 10 -4.26 5.65 15.63
CA ALA A 10 -2.88 5.50 15.18
C ALA A 10 -2.81 5.16 13.68
N ALA A 11 -1.70 5.52 13.04
CA ALA A 11 -1.44 5.03 11.69
C ALA A 11 -1.22 3.51 11.71
N PRO A 12 -1.73 2.77 10.71
CA PRO A 12 -1.37 1.37 10.52
C PRO A 12 0.12 1.24 10.18
N ASP A 13 0.75 0.12 10.56
CA ASP A 13 2.12 -0.16 10.13
C ASP A 13 2.24 -0.44 8.62
N LEU A 14 1.21 -1.05 8.04
CA LEU A 14 1.07 -1.35 6.61
C LEU A 14 -0.27 -0.81 6.09
N VAL A 15 -0.21 -0.09 4.97
CA VAL A 15 -1.40 0.34 4.20
C VAL A 15 -1.33 -0.25 2.80
N VAL A 16 -2.45 -0.77 2.31
CA VAL A 16 -2.64 -1.16 0.91
C VAL A 16 -3.70 -0.27 0.28
N GLU A 17 -3.30 0.59 -0.64
CA GLU A 17 -4.20 1.46 -1.41
C GLU A 17 -4.41 0.88 -2.80
N VAL A 18 -5.63 0.43 -3.10
CA VAL A 18 -6.01 -0.05 -4.43
C VAL A 18 -6.63 1.10 -5.20
N MET A 19 -6.00 1.50 -6.31
CA MET A 19 -6.51 2.60 -7.14
C MET A 19 -7.87 2.24 -7.73
N SER A 20 -8.87 3.09 -7.49
CA SER A 20 -10.17 2.92 -8.13
C SER A 20 -10.09 3.23 -9.63
N PRO A 21 -11.03 2.69 -10.45
CA PRO A 21 -11.13 3.03 -11.87
C PRO A 21 -11.31 4.54 -12.15
N SER A 22 -11.76 5.34 -11.18
CA SER A 22 -11.91 6.79 -11.32
C SER A 22 -10.74 7.59 -10.77
N ASP A 23 -9.82 6.96 -10.03
CA ASP A 23 -8.74 7.68 -9.39
C ASP A 23 -7.70 8.19 -10.40
N ARG A 24 -7.34 9.45 -10.20
CA ARG A 24 -6.16 10.05 -10.83
C ARG A 24 -4.93 9.70 -9.98
N LEU A 25 -3.76 9.65 -10.59
CA LEU A 25 -2.49 9.37 -9.89
C LEU A 25 -2.14 10.43 -8.84
N THR A 26 -2.49 11.70 -9.07
CA THR A 26 -2.14 12.83 -8.20
C THR A 26 -2.76 12.75 -6.80
N PRO A 27 -4.06 12.40 -6.64
CA PRO A 27 -4.65 12.08 -5.34
C PRO A 27 -3.93 10.99 -4.54
N VAL A 28 -3.41 9.95 -5.19
CA VAL A 28 -2.78 8.80 -4.52
C VAL A 28 -1.43 9.19 -3.92
N ALA A 29 -0.62 9.97 -4.64
CA ALA A 29 0.66 10.46 -4.11
C ALA A 29 0.49 11.33 -2.85
N LYS A 30 -0.62 12.10 -2.76
CA LYS A 30 -0.95 12.82 -1.53
C LYS A 30 -1.24 11.85 -0.38
N LYS A 31 -2.10 10.86 -0.60
CA LYS A 31 -2.46 9.90 0.44
C LYS A 31 -1.24 9.12 0.94
N VAL A 32 -0.37 8.65 0.03
CA VAL A 32 0.90 7.99 0.37
C VAL A 32 1.72 8.83 1.34
N ARG A 33 1.93 10.12 1.02
CA ARG A 33 2.67 11.03 1.90
C ARG A 33 1.96 11.19 3.25
N ASP A 34 0.66 11.43 3.24
CA ASP A 34 -0.11 11.61 4.49
C ASP A 34 0.01 10.37 5.41
N TRP A 35 0.02 9.15 4.85
CA TRP A 35 0.20 7.91 5.62
C TRP A 35 1.61 7.76 6.18
N LEU A 36 2.64 8.04 5.37
CA LEU A 36 4.04 7.98 5.81
C LEU A 36 4.31 9.03 6.91
N GLU A 37 3.82 10.26 6.74
CA GLU A 37 3.92 11.34 7.75
C GLU A 37 3.19 10.98 9.05
N ALA A 38 2.11 10.19 8.96
CA ALA A 38 1.37 9.71 10.13
C ALA A 38 2.06 8.53 10.85
N GLY A 39 3.16 7.99 10.32
CA GLY A 39 3.93 6.89 10.93
C GLY A 39 3.74 5.53 10.28
N THR A 40 3.05 5.44 9.15
CA THR A 40 2.96 4.19 8.37
C THR A 40 4.35 3.80 7.87
N ARG A 41 4.73 2.53 8.03
CA ARG A 41 6.07 2.04 7.69
C ARG A 41 6.14 1.47 6.27
N ILE A 42 5.04 0.94 5.75
CA ILE A 42 4.93 0.45 4.37
C ILE A 42 3.59 0.90 3.77
N VAL A 43 3.64 1.55 2.60
CA VAL A 43 2.44 1.81 1.78
C VAL A 43 2.58 1.10 0.44
N ILE A 44 1.64 0.20 0.14
CA ILE A 44 1.58 -0.53 -1.13
C ILE A 44 0.45 0.06 -1.97
N VAL A 45 0.78 0.63 -3.12
CA VAL A 45 -0.19 1.15 -4.08
C VAL A 45 -0.37 0.15 -5.20
N VAL A 46 -1.59 -0.34 -5.40
CA VAL A 46 -1.93 -1.28 -6.47
C VAL A 46 -2.68 -0.55 -7.58
N ASN A 47 -2.17 -0.58 -8.80
CA ASN A 47 -2.88 -0.11 -9.99
C ASN A 47 -3.25 -1.30 -10.88
N SER A 48 -4.46 -1.82 -10.69
CA SER A 48 -4.98 -2.97 -11.44
C SER A 48 -5.07 -2.74 -12.94
N ARG A 49 -5.35 -1.50 -13.38
CA ARG A 49 -5.42 -1.15 -14.81
C ARG A 49 -4.07 -1.19 -15.51
N ARG A 50 -3.02 -0.76 -14.81
CA ARG A 50 -1.64 -0.78 -15.31
C ARG A 50 -0.89 -2.05 -14.95
N ARG A 51 -1.52 -2.96 -14.19
CA ARG A 51 -0.92 -4.18 -13.63
C ARG A 51 0.44 -3.91 -12.99
N ASN A 52 0.49 -2.89 -12.13
CA ASN A 52 1.71 -2.60 -11.38
C ASN A 52 1.41 -2.31 -9.92
N VAL A 53 2.45 -2.47 -9.12
CA VAL A 53 2.47 -2.19 -7.69
C VAL A 53 3.62 -1.24 -7.43
N THR A 54 3.41 -0.26 -6.56
CA THR A 54 4.48 0.59 -6.03
C THR A 54 4.53 0.43 -4.53
N VAL A 55 5.72 0.19 -3.98
CA VAL A 55 5.96 0.09 -2.55
C VAL A 55 6.70 1.33 -2.09
N HIS A 56 6.15 2.00 -1.08
CA HIS A 56 6.73 3.17 -0.45
C HIS A 56 7.11 2.85 0.99
N LYS A 57 8.28 3.31 1.41
CA LYS A 57 8.78 3.29 2.78
C LYS A 57 9.28 4.68 3.17
N PRO A 58 9.32 5.04 4.46
CA PRO A 58 9.90 6.30 4.91
C PRO A 58 11.36 6.43 4.45
N ASP A 59 11.73 7.63 3.98
CA ASP A 59 13.10 8.01 3.61
C ASP A 59 13.77 7.14 2.52
N GLU A 60 12.99 6.34 1.79
CA GLU A 60 13.44 5.50 0.69
C GLU A 60 12.78 5.89 -0.64
N GLU A 61 13.49 5.69 -1.74
CA GLU A 61 12.90 5.80 -3.07
C GLU A 61 11.85 4.69 -3.29
N PRO A 62 10.71 4.99 -3.92
CA PRO A 62 9.69 3.98 -4.18
C PRO A 62 10.21 2.85 -5.07
N THR A 63 9.86 1.62 -4.74
CA THR A 63 10.17 0.45 -5.58
C THR A 63 8.95 0.01 -6.37
N ILE A 64 9.18 -0.48 -7.58
CA ILE A 64 8.13 -0.98 -8.48
C ILE A 64 8.47 -2.44 -8.81
N PRO A 65 8.05 -3.41 -7.99
CA PRO A 65 8.28 -4.81 -8.27
C PRO A 65 7.55 -5.24 -9.55
N THR A 66 8.17 -6.16 -10.27
CA THR A 66 7.64 -6.82 -11.46
C THR A 66 6.67 -7.94 -11.07
N GLU A 67 5.91 -8.49 -12.03
CA GLU A 67 5.02 -9.63 -11.77
C GLU A 67 5.77 -10.91 -11.35
N GLU A 68 7.09 -11.00 -11.59
CA GLU A 68 7.96 -12.11 -11.17
C GLU A 68 8.43 -11.98 -9.72
N ASP A 69 8.34 -10.79 -9.15
CA ASP A 69 8.76 -10.51 -7.77
C ASP A 69 7.69 -10.94 -6.76
N THR A 70 8.09 -10.93 -5.49
CA THR A 70 7.24 -11.20 -4.33
C THR A 70 7.20 -9.97 -3.43
N LEU A 71 5.99 -9.55 -3.04
CA LEU A 71 5.81 -8.55 -2.00
C LEU A 71 6.11 -9.17 -0.64
N ASP A 72 6.85 -8.44 0.17
CA ASP A 72 7.29 -8.83 1.50
C ASP A 72 6.79 -7.79 2.51
N GLY A 73 6.20 -8.26 3.60
CA GLY A 73 5.64 -7.41 4.67
C GLY A 73 6.68 -6.92 5.66
N GLY A 74 7.94 -7.32 5.52
CA GLY A 74 9.06 -7.03 6.40
C GLY A 74 8.72 -7.30 7.86
N ASP A 75 9.26 -6.45 8.73
CA ASP A 75 9.00 -6.53 10.16
C ASP A 75 7.58 -6.09 10.56
N VAL A 76 6.80 -5.48 9.65
CA VAL A 76 5.43 -5.03 9.96
C VAL A 76 4.40 -6.15 9.80
N VAL A 77 4.67 -7.12 8.92
CA VAL A 77 3.91 -8.36 8.82
C VAL A 77 4.88 -9.54 8.65
N PRO A 78 5.55 -9.99 9.72
CA PRO A 78 6.60 -11.00 9.63
C PRO A 78 6.13 -12.31 9.01
N GLY A 79 6.86 -12.80 8.01
CA GLY A 79 6.57 -14.06 7.31
C GLY A 79 5.43 -13.98 6.30
N TRP A 80 4.82 -12.81 6.09
CA TRP A 80 3.89 -12.62 4.99
C TRP A 80 4.65 -12.31 3.70
N GLU A 81 4.35 -13.11 2.68
CA GLU A 81 4.83 -12.98 1.33
C GLU A 81 3.67 -13.13 0.35
N MET A 82 3.69 -12.38 -0.76
CA MET A 82 2.69 -12.47 -1.82
C MET A 82 3.32 -12.29 -3.21
N PRO A 83 3.33 -13.32 -4.07
CA PRO A 83 3.77 -13.17 -5.45
C PRO A 83 2.94 -12.09 -6.17
N VAL A 84 3.60 -11.12 -6.81
CA VAL A 84 2.93 -9.95 -7.40
C VAL A 84 1.92 -10.36 -8.46
N LYS A 85 2.25 -11.35 -9.29
CA LYS A 85 1.32 -11.90 -10.30
C LYS A 85 -0.04 -12.32 -9.74
N ASN A 86 -0.11 -12.77 -8.48
CA ASN A 86 -1.36 -13.26 -7.88
C ASN A 86 -2.36 -12.12 -7.61
N ILE A 87 -1.92 -10.86 -7.63
CA ILE A 87 -2.79 -9.68 -7.43
C ILE A 87 -3.71 -9.45 -8.64
N PHE A 88 -3.30 -9.91 -9.83
CA PHE A 88 -3.96 -9.58 -11.10
C PHE A 88 -4.55 -10.79 -11.84
N ASN A 89 -4.68 -11.93 -11.15
CA ASN A 89 -5.16 -13.20 -11.69
C ASN A 89 -6.62 -13.49 -11.32
#